data_AF-R7CY48-F1
#
_entry.id   AF-R7CY48-F1
#
_cell.length_a   1.000
_cell.length_b   1.000
_cell.length_c   1.000
_cell.angle_alpha   90.00
_cell.angle_beta   90.00
_cell.angle_gamma   90.00
#
_symmetry.space_group_name_H-M   'P 1'
#
loop_
_entity.id
_entity.type
_entity.pdbx_description
1 polymer ?
#
loop_
_entity_poly.entity_id
_entity_poly.type
_entity_poly.pdbx_seq_one_letter_code
_entity_poly.pdbx_strand_id
1 'polypeptide(L)'
;MVCLGMFLACSNEEPVINEPPVVTPNEKPAEAKDIMLAVRPTLDAMKTRAIVEAFQVGHTMGVFTRDNGGGAVSSNVSFAYDGNEWKAGGNAPVKGDMNVTAYFPYSASVTDYREIPVDLTRQEDCLYGTARVTKQVPTAALTMKHALSLVRIKVMKDEYMGQGKVENVTISGIRTRGRLDATDGSVVQEGNTGSIPAGGNYLLNDASPVMNEAVVFPTVSCYGYTVSFDVDGHKCSYEIPAKHEWKAGYIYTYTFNLKGMYNAPVYMEDVPIDVEYWGKYGKTDKIQIRECGEDEVTIRPNFTWYGYDCYQNEGKVFGVTWTGWCSFEGKLRFVLMQNGRIIEQYQPKDIRVKEGQWNGEHIQCYVTVSPGMYELVPLFQKKGESSWFMAVDYENGSTQEEWMYEVLPPAPDNLPALRMMQVEGTEFNWFLVNSVPDGSPWNLIYTISNKGEGALRGEIQARWEREFKLKSNSYRPSTKYSKGTENDIEWNEVIGTTSIEIPSGTRFWKGKMEILIPKGRLDPKHNGTGYATPRLHLYWRAEGSDKWVLLRQDADFLFNRNYEDDVYDQTTNYLAISLYSWR
;
A
#
# COMPACT_ATOMS: atom_id res chain seq x y z
N MET A 1 61.15 -16.06 9.25
CA MET A 1 62.60 -15.74 9.28
C MET A 1 62.87 -14.86 10.50
N VAL A 2 63.31 -15.50 11.59
CA VAL A 2 64.46 -15.17 12.46
C VAL A 2 64.48 -13.87 13.32
N CYS A 3 64.43 -14.14 14.63
CA CYS A 3 65.21 -13.64 15.80
C CYS A 3 64.95 -12.28 16.50
N LEU A 4 64.40 -12.39 17.72
CA LEU A 4 65.07 -12.43 19.04
C LEU A 4 66.38 -11.64 19.27
N GLY A 5 66.42 -10.87 20.38
CA GLY A 5 67.64 -10.38 21.01
C GLY A 5 67.44 -10.14 22.51
N MET A 6 68.19 -10.88 23.33
CA MET A 6 68.27 -10.84 24.80
C MET A 6 69.72 -10.47 25.14
N PHE A 7 69.96 -9.63 26.16
CA PHE A 7 71.24 -9.60 26.87
C PHE A 7 71.06 -9.23 28.34
N LEU A 8 71.60 -10.12 29.19
CA LEU A 8 71.94 -9.91 30.60
C LEU A 8 73.37 -9.39 30.69
N ALA A 9 73.67 -8.57 31.70
CA ALA A 9 75.02 -8.41 32.23
C ALA A 9 74.97 -8.15 33.74
N CYS A 10 75.72 -8.95 34.50
CA CYS A 10 76.06 -8.75 35.92
C CYS A 10 77.58 -8.56 36.03
N SER A 11 78.05 -7.70 36.94
CA SER A 11 79.07 -8.04 37.96
C SER A 11 79.41 -6.85 38.89
N ASN A 12 79.27 -7.10 40.21
CA ASN A 12 80.16 -6.90 41.38
C ASN A 12 81.10 -5.68 41.46
N GLU A 13 81.51 -5.09 42.60
CA GLU A 13 81.35 -5.12 44.08
C GLU A 13 82.24 -3.89 44.53
N GLU A 14 82.09 -3.13 45.62
CA GLU A 14 82.17 -3.45 47.06
C GLU A 14 82.25 -2.09 47.87
N PRO A 15 82.40 -2.02 49.21
CA PRO A 15 81.35 -1.69 50.17
C PRO A 15 81.55 -0.35 50.95
N VAL A 16 80.53 0.10 51.68
CA VAL A 16 80.71 1.03 52.83
C VAL A 16 79.93 0.52 54.04
N ILE A 17 80.61 0.58 55.19
CA ILE A 17 80.31 -0.01 56.50
C ILE A 17 79.20 0.77 57.24
N ASN A 18 78.38 0.01 57.96
CA ASN A 18 77.23 0.42 58.80
C ASN A 18 77.57 1.39 59.94
N GLU A 19 76.67 2.33 60.21
CA GLU A 19 76.42 2.88 61.55
C GLU A 19 75.15 2.24 62.17
N PRO A 20 75.05 2.09 63.51
CA PRO A 20 73.97 1.34 64.16
C PRO A 20 72.62 2.10 64.17
N PRO A 21 71.49 1.39 64.38
CA PRO A 21 70.16 1.92 64.13
C PRO A 21 69.69 2.84 65.27
N VAL A 22 69.15 4.00 64.91
CA VAL A 22 68.26 4.76 65.79
C VAL A 22 66.88 4.15 65.70
N VAL A 23 66.45 3.48 66.76
CA VAL A 23 65.06 3.03 66.93
C VAL A 23 64.23 4.25 67.32
N THR A 24 63.41 4.75 66.40
CA THR A 24 62.23 5.56 66.73
C THR A 24 60.98 4.68 66.62
N PRO A 25 60.29 4.35 67.72
CA PRO A 25 59.01 3.64 67.66
C PRO A 25 57.89 4.67 67.50
N ASN A 26 57.33 4.79 66.29
CA ASN A 26 55.91 5.05 66.02
C ASN A 26 55.68 5.31 64.52
N GLU A 27 55.59 4.25 63.73
CA GLU A 27 54.77 4.29 62.52
C GLU A 27 53.41 3.67 62.86
N LYS A 28 52.35 4.48 62.69
CA LYS A 28 50.96 4.01 62.74
C LYS A 28 50.76 2.87 61.73
N PRO A 29 49.89 1.88 62.00
CA PRO A 29 49.55 0.87 61.01
C PRO A 29 48.99 1.57 59.75
N ALA A 30 49.46 1.16 58.57
CA ALA A 30 48.90 1.63 57.31
C ALA A 30 47.39 1.34 57.27
N GLU A 31 46.58 2.38 57.02
CA GLU A 31 45.13 2.24 56.84
C GLU A 31 44.85 1.25 55.70
N ALA A 32 44.01 0.25 55.97
CA ALA A 32 43.56 -0.69 54.95
C ALA A 32 42.82 0.07 53.85
N LYS A 33 43.27 -0.05 52.59
CA LYS A 33 42.59 0.55 51.44
C LYS A 33 41.18 -0.04 51.32
N ASP A 34 40.16 0.83 51.27
CA ASP A 34 38.78 0.43 51.06
C ASP A 34 38.63 -0.34 49.74
N ILE A 35 37.93 -1.47 49.78
CA ILE A 35 37.54 -2.23 48.59
C ILE A 35 36.39 -1.49 47.92
N MET A 36 36.55 -1.09 46.66
CA MET A 36 35.54 -0.36 45.90
C MET A 36 34.64 -1.29 45.09
N LEU A 37 33.38 -0.92 44.95
CA LEU A 37 32.39 -1.62 44.15
C LEU A 37 32.76 -1.55 42.66
N ALA A 38 32.76 -2.69 41.99
CA ALA A 38 32.71 -2.78 40.54
C ALA A 38 31.31 -3.24 40.10
N VAL A 39 30.88 -2.88 38.90
CA VAL A 39 29.61 -3.36 38.33
C VAL A 39 29.86 -4.09 37.01
N ARG A 40 29.13 -5.19 36.81
CA ARG A 40 29.11 -5.97 35.57
C ARG A 40 27.64 -6.18 35.17
N PRO A 41 27.02 -5.20 34.51
CA PRO A 41 25.66 -5.32 34.05
C PRO A 41 25.57 -6.18 32.78
N THR A 42 24.56 -7.02 32.73
CA THR A 42 24.11 -7.72 31.53
C THR A 42 22.65 -7.34 31.28
N LEU A 43 22.21 -7.30 30.03
CA LEU A 43 20.80 -7.15 29.72
C LEU A 43 20.09 -8.49 29.90
N ASP A 44 18.93 -8.49 30.56
CA ASP A 44 18.06 -9.65 30.58
C ASP A 44 17.62 -9.96 29.14
N ALA A 45 17.59 -11.24 28.78
CA ALA A 45 17.32 -11.64 27.39
C ALA A 45 15.88 -11.26 27.04
N MET A 46 15.72 -10.28 26.15
CA MET A 46 14.41 -9.91 25.61
C MET A 46 13.80 -11.07 24.83
N LYS A 47 12.48 -11.25 24.96
CA LYS A 47 11.73 -12.19 24.09
C LYS A 47 11.65 -11.69 22.64
N THR A 48 11.84 -10.39 22.38
CA THR A 48 12.03 -9.73 21.05
C THR A 48 12.63 -8.31 21.22
N ARG A 49 13.49 -7.85 20.29
CA ARG A 49 14.36 -6.63 20.20
C ARG A 49 13.96 -5.29 20.90
N ALA A 50 14.77 -4.82 21.85
CA ALA A 50 14.63 -3.56 22.61
C ALA A 50 15.15 -2.30 21.89
N ILE A 51 15.00 -1.11 22.50
CA ILE A 51 15.77 0.10 22.11
C ILE A 51 17.23 -0.03 22.60
N VAL A 52 17.44 -0.37 23.88
CA VAL A 52 18.79 -0.67 24.39
C VAL A 52 19.04 -2.18 24.29
N GLU A 53 19.69 -2.60 23.19
CA GLU A 53 20.08 -4.01 22.97
C GLU A 53 21.51 -4.33 23.44
N ALA A 54 22.32 -3.28 23.64
CA ALA A 54 23.66 -3.34 24.18
C ALA A 54 24.01 -2.00 24.83
N PHE A 55 24.87 -2.02 25.84
CA PHE A 55 25.41 -0.78 26.40
C PHE A 55 26.47 -0.18 25.47
N GLN A 56 26.42 1.13 25.28
CA GLN A 56 27.33 1.88 24.41
C GLN A 56 28.21 2.82 25.21
N VAL A 57 29.37 3.19 24.66
CA VAL A 57 30.29 4.14 25.29
C VAL A 57 29.53 5.42 25.66
N GLY A 58 29.70 5.88 26.90
CA GLY A 58 29.02 7.06 27.44
C GLY A 58 27.67 6.78 28.12
N HIS A 59 27.12 5.56 28.02
CA HIS A 59 25.97 5.15 28.81
C HIS A 59 26.29 5.24 30.31
N THR A 60 25.35 5.77 31.09
CA THR A 60 25.53 5.98 32.54
C THR A 60 24.39 5.37 33.34
N MET A 61 24.69 4.79 34.50
CA MET A 61 23.71 4.25 35.44
C MET A 61 23.93 4.80 36.84
N GLY A 62 22.85 4.96 37.61
CA GLY A 62 22.91 5.34 39.02
C GLY A 62 22.87 4.11 39.90
N VAL A 63 23.79 4.03 40.86
CA VAL A 63 23.94 2.87 41.75
C VAL A 63 23.78 3.27 43.21
N PHE A 64 22.95 2.53 43.92
CA PHE A 64 22.72 2.63 45.36
C PHE A 64 23.17 1.37 46.05
N THR A 65 23.77 1.52 47.23
CA THR A 65 24.18 0.39 48.08
C THR A 65 23.62 0.54 49.48
N ARG A 66 23.10 -0.56 50.01
CA ARG A 66 22.64 -0.66 51.41
C ARG A 66 23.30 -1.84 52.10
N ASP A 67 23.65 -1.68 53.37
CA ASP A 67 24.11 -2.80 54.20
C ASP A 67 22.98 -3.81 54.49
N ASN A 68 23.32 -4.96 55.09
CA ASN A 68 22.33 -5.98 55.46
C ASN A 68 21.28 -5.51 56.49
N GLY A 69 21.55 -4.44 57.24
CA GLY A 69 20.58 -3.80 58.15
C GLY A 69 19.67 -2.78 57.46
N GLY A 70 19.87 -2.53 56.17
CA GLY A 70 19.11 -1.54 55.39
C GLY A 70 19.67 -0.12 55.46
N GLY A 71 20.81 0.10 56.13
CA GLY A 71 21.50 1.38 56.19
C GLY A 71 22.09 1.77 54.84
N ALA A 72 21.93 3.03 54.42
CA ALA A 72 22.50 3.52 53.17
C ALA A 72 24.04 3.63 53.28
N VAL A 73 24.75 3.04 52.32
CA VAL A 73 26.23 3.09 52.26
C VAL A 73 26.70 4.02 51.14
N SER A 74 26.07 3.95 49.97
CA SER A 74 26.32 4.86 48.84
C SER A 74 24.99 5.20 48.18
N SER A 75 24.82 6.47 47.80
CA SER A 75 23.57 6.98 47.22
C SER A 75 23.84 7.54 45.83
N ASN A 76 23.16 6.97 44.83
CA ASN A 76 23.16 7.40 43.43
C ASN A 76 24.56 7.69 42.84
N VAL A 77 25.52 6.80 43.07
CA VAL A 77 26.86 6.92 42.46
C VAL A 77 26.74 6.63 40.96
N SER A 78 27.20 7.54 40.11
CA SER A 78 27.18 7.31 38.66
C SER A 78 28.22 6.28 38.28
N PHE A 79 27.86 5.34 37.41
CA PHE A 79 28.80 4.48 36.69
C PHE A 79 28.67 4.75 35.21
N ALA A 80 29.79 5.00 34.51
CA ALA A 80 29.83 5.27 33.08
C ALA A 80 30.53 4.13 32.33
N TYR A 81 29.96 3.70 31.21
CA TYR A 81 30.56 2.68 30.35
C TYR A 81 31.59 3.30 29.40
N ASP A 82 32.82 2.83 29.43
CA ASP A 82 33.90 3.33 28.55
C ASP A 82 34.11 2.48 27.29
N GLY A 83 33.29 1.44 27.08
CA GLY A 83 33.41 0.47 25.99
C GLY A 83 34.10 -0.83 26.39
N ASN A 84 34.70 -0.89 27.59
CA ASN A 84 35.28 -2.10 28.16
C ASN A 84 34.71 -2.39 29.54
N GLU A 85 34.67 -1.39 30.43
CA GLU A 85 34.20 -1.54 31.80
C GLU A 85 33.33 -0.35 32.25
N TRP A 86 32.67 -0.53 33.39
CA TRP A 86 31.86 0.52 34.03
C TRP A 86 32.66 1.19 35.14
N LYS A 87 32.93 2.48 34.98
CA LYS A 87 33.75 3.28 35.90
C LYS A 87 32.88 4.14 36.81
N ALA A 88 33.12 4.04 38.11
CA ALA A 88 32.46 4.87 39.10
C ALA A 88 32.93 6.34 38.98
N GLY A 89 32.00 7.28 38.99
CA GLY A 89 32.26 8.72 39.06
C GLY A 89 32.48 9.25 40.49
N GLY A 90 32.37 8.38 41.50
CA GLY A 90 32.55 8.70 42.91
C GLY A 90 32.83 7.45 43.76
N ASN A 91 32.96 7.63 45.07
CA ASN A 91 33.29 6.54 45.98
C ASN A 91 32.07 5.64 46.26
N ALA A 92 32.22 4.34 45.99
CA ALA A 92 31.24 3.31 46.31
C ALA A 92 31.91 2.15 47.10
N PRO A 93 32.23 2.34 48.40
CA PRO A 93 32.97 1.35 49.18
C PRO A 93 32.12 0.11 49.54
N VAL A 94 32.75 -1.06 49.55
CA VAL A 94 32.17 -2.33 50.00
C VAL A 94 32.51 -2.55 51.48
N LYS A 95 31.61 -2.11 52.36
CA LYS A 95 31.83 -2.15 53.83
C LYS A 95 31.54 -3.50 54.48
N GLY A 96 30.91 -4.41 53.74
CA GLY A 96 30.52 -5.76 54.18
C GLY A 96 29.59 -6.38 53.14
N ASP A 97 28.66 -7.21 53.60
CA ASP A 97 27.57 -7.72 52.77
C ASP A 97 26.57 -6.59 52.49
N MET A 98 26.28 -6.35 51.21
CA MET A 98 25.45 -5.25 50.78
C MET A 98 24.51 -5.66 49.64
N ASN A 99 23.35 -5.02 49.62
CA ASN A 99 22.45 -5.02 48.47
C ASN A 99 22.80 -3.85 47.55
N VAL A 100 22.80 -4.11 46.26
CA VAL A 100 23.07 -3.13 45.20
C VAL A 100 21.80 -2.98 44.36
N THR A 101 21.36 -1.75 44.15
CA THR A 101 20.24 -1.39 43.26
C THR A 101 20.73 -0.39 42.24
N ALA A 102 20.49 -0.67 40.97
CA ALA A 102 20.94 0.16 39.86
C ALA A 102 19.77 0.51 38.93
N TYR A 103 19.84 1.69 38.31
CA TYR A 103 18.91 2.11 37.25
C TYR A 103 19.64 2.84 36.13
N PHE A 104 19.04 2.82 34.94
CA PHE A 104 19.54 3.47 33.73
C PHE A 104 18.39 4.22 33.04
N PRO A 105 18.63 5.41 32.44
CA PRO A 105 19.87 6.17 32.48
C PRO A 105 20.06 6.92 33.82
N TYR A 106 21.31 7.23 34.17
CA TYR A 106 21.63 8.01 35.38
C TYR A 106 21.06 9.43 35.34
N SER A 107 20.52 9.88 36.47
CA SER A 107 20.26 11.30 36.73
C SER A 107 20.76 11.70 38.12
N ALA A 108 21.54 12.79 38.19
CA ALA A 108 22.04 13.34 39.45
C ALA A 108 20.92 13.84 40.38
N SER A 109 19.71 14.10 39.86
CA SER A 109 18.58 14.57 40.67
C SER A 109 17.92 13.46 41.49
N VAL A 110 18.25 12.20 41.25
CA VAL A 110 17.62 11.07 41.95
C VAL A 110 18.25 10.90 43.32
N THR A 111 17.42 10.99 44.36
CA THR A 111 17.82 10.78 45.75
C THR A 111 17.32 9.46 46.33
N ASP A 112 16.28 8.89 45.74
CA ASP A 112 15.68 7.61 46.13
C ASP A 112 15.51 6.72 44.88
N TYR A 113 16.05 5.50 44.95
CA TYR A 113 15.93 4.51 43.88
C TYR A 113 14.51 3.97 43.71
N ARG A 114 13.58 4.32 44.60
CA ARG A 114 12.15 4.00 44.50
C ARG A 114 11.31 5.05 43.78
N GLU A 115 11.88 6.24 43.56
CA GLU A 115 11.15 7.42 43.07
C GLU A 115 11.88 8.02 41.86
N ILE A 116 12.38 7.18 40.95
CA ILE A 116 13.13 7.62 39.77
C ILE A 116 12.14 8.24 38.77
N PRO A 117 12.27 9.53 38.43
CA PRO A 117 11.34 10.18 37.52
C PRO A 117 11.52 9.65 36.08
N VAL A 118 10.40 9.31 35.44
CA VAL A 118 10.34 8.90 34.03
C VAL A 118 9.51 9.92 33.25
N ASP A 119 10.05 10.42 32.15
CA ASP A 119 9.38 11.33 31.22
C ASP A 119 9.41 10.74 29.80
N LEU A 120 8.25 10.25 29.34
CA LEU A 120 8.12 9.64 28.03
C LEU A 120 8.37 10.64 26.90
N THR A 121 8.29 11.96 27.11
CA THR A 121 8.61 12.93 26.04
C THR A 121 10.07 12.88 25.60
N ARG A 122 10.95 12.30 26.43
CA ARG A 122 12.37 12.08 26.13
C ARG A 122 12.63 10.83 25.30
N GLN A 123 11.65 9.91 25.24
CA GLN A 123 11.76 8.63 24.53
C GLN A 123 13.01 7.81 24.93
N GLU A 124 13.36 7.83 26.21
CA GLU A 124 14.49 7.08 26.78
C GLU A 124 14.03 5.72 27.31
N ASP A 125 14.82 4.68 27.07
CA ASP A 125 14.59 3.34 27.58
C ASP A 125 15.12 3.23 29.02
N CYS A 126 14.24 2.91 29.96
CA CYS A 126 14.59 2.84 31.39
C CYS A 126 14.84 1.39 31.81
N LEU A 127 16.00 1.14 32.43
CA LEU A 127 16.38 -0.17 32.95
C LEU A 127 16.56 -0.16 34.46
N TYR A 128 16.41 -1.32 35.10
CA TYR A 128 16.70 -1.51 36.52
C TYR A 128 17.34 -2.88 36.77
N GLY A 129 18.10 -3.00 37.85
CA GLY A 129 18.71 -4.26 38.24
C GLY A 129 19.13 -4.26 39.70
N THR A 130 19.14 -5.45 40.30
CA THR A 130 19.59 -5.64 41.68
C THR A 130 20.65 -6.75 41.76
N ALA A 131 21.55 -6.63 42.73
CA ALA A 131 22.59 -7.60 43.00
C ALA A 131 22.97 -7.62 44.49
N ARG A 132 23.80 -8.58 44.87
CA ARG A 132 24.44 -8.63 46.19
C ARG A 132 25.94 -8.70 46.04
N VAL A 133 26.66 -8.05 46.95
CA VAL A 133 28.13 -8.05 46.98
C VAL A 133 28.63 -8.29 48.40
N THR A 134 29.85 -8.80 48.50
CA THR A 134 30.59 -9.00 49.74
C THR A 134 32.00 -8.46 49.58
N LYS A 135 32.79 -8.39 50.66
CA LYS A 135 34.21 -7.99 50.54
C LYS A 135 35.04 -8.94 49.67
N GLN A 136 34.67 -10.22 49.62
CA GLN A 136 35.34 -11.24 48.81
C GLN A 136 34.87 -11.20 47.35
N VAL A 137 33.63 -10.76 47.10
CA VAL A 137 33.04 -10.61 45.76
C VAL A 137 32.50 -9.18 45.61
N PRO A 138 33.38 -8.18 45.41
CA PRO A 138 32.99 -6.76 45.39
C PRO A 138 32.43 -6.32 44.02
N THR A 139 32.19 -7.25 43.10
CA THR A 139 31.63 -6.97 41.78
C THR A 139 30.14 -7.32 41.75
N ALA A 140 29.29 -6.33 41.53
CA ALA A 140 27.85 -6.53 41.36
C ALA A 140 27.55 -7.04 39.94
N ALA A 141 27.15 -8.30 39.83
CA ALA A 141 26.57 -8.85 38.61
C ALA A 141 25.09 -8.45 38.50
N LEU A 142 24.81 -7.42 37.70
CA LEU A 142 23.46 -6.84 37.57
C LEU A 142 22.77 -7.38 36.31
N THR A 143 21.66 -8.08 36.45
CA THR A 143 20.79 -8.40 35.31
C THR A 143 19.78 -7.27 35.13
N MET A 144 20.05 -6.39 34.17
CA MET A 144 19.28 -5.19 33.90
C MET A 144 18.05 -5.52 33.05
N LYS A 145 16.86 -5.14 33.55
CA LYS A 145 15.56 -5.38 32.92
C LYS A 145 14.94 -4.06 32.47
N HIS A 146 14.19 -4.10 31.37
CA HIS A 146 13.42 -2.95 30.89
C HIS A 146 12.20 -2.71 31.79
N ALA A 147 12.07 -1.47 32.27
CA ALA A 147 10.94 -1.05 33.09
C ALA A 147 9.73 -0.61 32.26
N LEU A 148 9.94 -0.28 30.98
CA LEU A 148 8.93 0.28 30.08
C LEU A 148 8.55 -0.72 28.98
N SER A 149 7.54 -0.36 28.19
CA SER A 149 7.10 -1.10 27.00
C SER A 149 7.45 -0.33 25.74
N LEU A 150 7.54 -1.04 24.61
CA LEU A 150 7.68 -0.42 23.30
C LEU A 150 6.40 -0.65 22.48
N VAL A 151 5.88 0.39 21.83
CA VAL A 151 4.84 0.26 20.83
C VAL A 151 5.47 0.48 19.46
N ARG A 152 5.39 -0.53 18.59
CA ARG A 152 5.86 -0.49 17.22
C ARG A 152 4.67 -0.35 16.29
N ILE A 153 4.69 0.66 15.43
CA ILE A 153 3.61 1.05 14.54
C ILE A 153 4.12 0.90 13.10
N LYS A 154 3.47 0.01 12.37
CA LYS A 154 3.70 -0.23 10.95
C LYS A 154 2.51 0.36 10.18
N VAL A 155 2.76 1.31 9.29
CA VAL A 155 1.72 1.91 8.43
C VAL A 155 1.93 1.41 7.01
N MET A 156 0.89 0.84 6.41
CA MET A 156 0.86 0.32 5.05
C MET A 156 0.00 1.23 4.18
N LYS A 157 0.48 1.49 2.97
CA LYS A 157 -0.25 2.23 1.93
C LYS A 157 -1.51 1.47 1.52
N ASP A 158 -1.41 0.15 1.31
CA ASP A 158 -2.56 -0.71 0.99
C ASP A 158 -3.40 -0.11 -0.17
N GLU A 159 -4.67 0.23 0.03
CA GLU A 159 -5.55 0.81 -1.00
C GLU A 159 -5.44 2.34 -1.15
N TYR A 160 -4.56 2.98 -0.40
CA TYR A 160 -4.41 4.43 -0.35
C TYR A 160 -3.70 4.95 -1.60
N MET A 161 -4.40 5.77 -2.39
CA MET A 161 -3.93 6.29 -3.69
C MET A 161 -3.29 7.68 -3.62
N GLY A 162 -3.15 8.25 -2.42
CA GLY A 162 -2.38 9.48 -2.23
C GLY A 162 -0.87 9.22 -2.42
N GLN A 163 -0.06 10.28 -2.30
CA GLN A 163 1.39 10.14 -2.35
C GLN A 163 1.86 9.19 -1.25
N GLY A 164 1.21 9.23 -0.08
CA GLY A 164 1.53 8.41 1.08
C GLY A 164 2.67 9.03 1.89
N LYS A 165 2.81 10.35 1.88
CA LYS A 165 3.75 11.06 2.72
C LYS A 165 3.19 11.10 4.14
N VAL A 166 3.87 10.46 5.08
CA VAL A 166 3.51 10.51 6.50
C VAL A 166 4.30 11.65 7.14
N GLU A 167 3.62 12.69 7.60
CA GLU A 167 4.26 13.81 8.29
C GLU A 167 4.51 13.51 9.77
N ASN A 168 3.52 12.98 10.50
CA ASN A 168 3.64 12.68 11.92
C ASN A 168 2.93 11.38 12.28
N VAL A 169 3.48 10.66 13.26
CA VAL A 169 2.84 9.54 13.95
C VAL A 169 2.84 9.83 15.44
N THR A 170 1.67 9.76 16.08
CA THR A 170 1.50 10.16 17.48
C THR A 170 0.68 9.12 18.25
N ILE A 171 1.09 8.80 19.49
CA ILE A 171 0.27 8.07 20.44
C ILE A 171 -0.31 9.08 21.44
N SER A 172 -1.63 9.08 21.61
CA SER A 172 -2.35 10.01 22.49
C SER A 172 -3.23 9.28 23.51
N GLY A 173 -3.67 10.02 24.52
CA GLY A 173 -4.52 9.48 25.59
C GLY A 173 -3.74 8.81 26.72
N ILE A 174 -2.41 8.82 26.66
CA ILE A 174 -1.52 8.18 27.64
C ILE A 174 -1.00 9.18 28.66
N ARG A 175 -0.67 8.75 29.89
CA ARG A 175 0.14 9.57 30.79
C ARG A 175 1.59 9.61 30.29
N THR A 176 2.24 10.76 30.39
CA THR A 176 3.60 10.96 29.87
C THR A 176 4.67 11.05 30.96
N ARG A 177 4.27 11.09 32.24
CA ARG A 177 5.18 11.13 33.39
C ARG A 177 4.86 10.02 34.39
N GLY A 178 5.87 9.61 35.14
CA GLY A 178 5.71 8.62 36.21
C GLY A 178 6.96 8.46 37.06
N ARG A 179 6.91 7.54 38.02
CA ARG A 179 8.02 7.19 38.91
C ARG A 179 8.29 5.69 38.88
N LEU A 180 9.55 5.33 38.68
CA LEU A 180 10.07 3.97 38.64
C LEU A 180 10.66 3.59 40.00
N ASP A 181 10.26 2.42 40.52
CA ASP A 181 10.96 1.75 41.61
C ASP A 181 11.96 0.73 41.06
N ALA A 182 13.26 1.01 41.20
CA ALA A 182 14.32 0.14 40.70
C ALA A 182 14.55 -1.13 41.53
N THR A 183 13.79 -1.37 42.61
CA THR A 183 13.85 -2.63 43.34
C THR A 183 13.10 -3.75 42.64
N ASP A 184 11.98 -3.44 41.99
CA ASP A 184 11.10 -4.42 41.34
C ASP A 184 10.71 -4.06 39.89
N GLY A 185 10.95 -2.83 39.46
CA GLY A 185 10.65 -2.32 38.12
C GLY A 185 9.24 -1.76 37.97
N SER A 186 8.48 -1.63 39.06
CA SER A 186 7.13 -1.06 39.01
C SER A 186 7.18 0.43 38.66
N VAL A 187 6.19 0.87 37.87
CA VAL A 187 6.07 2.26 37.43
C VAL A 187 4.71 2.82 37.80
N VAL A 188 4.71 3.88 38.60
CA VAL A 188 3.50 4.63 38.95
C VAL A 188 3.34 5.78 37.95
N GLN A 189 2.27 5.74 37.16
CA GLN A 189 2.00 6.78 36.15
C GLN A 189 1.29 7.99 36.79
N GLU A 190 1.67 9.20 36.38
CA GLU A 190 1.25 10.46 37.01
C GLU A 190 0.76 11.52 36.02
N GLY A 191 0.06 12.50 36.57
CA GLY A 191 -0.43 13.67 35.83
C GLY A 191 -1.59 13.36 34.89
N ASN A 192 -1.84 14.32 34.01
CA ASN A 192 -2.88 14.22 32.98
C ASN A 192 -2.40 13.40 31.79
N THR A 193 -3.36 12.92 31.00
CA THR A 193 -3.07 12.30 29.72
C THR A 193 -2.57 13.34 28.72
N GLY A 194 -1.78 12.88 27.75
CA GLY A 194 -1.18 13.69 26.71
C GLY A 194 -0.82 12.83 25.50
N SER A 195 0.16 13.31 24.74
CA SER A 195 0.60 12.71 23.48
C SER A 195 2.12 12.63 23.42
N ILE A 196 2.63 11.58 22.77
CA ILE A 196 4.06 11.41 22.47
C ILE A 196 4.25 11.15 20.97
N PRO A 197 5.34 11.66 20.37
CA PRO A 197 5.69 11.32 19.00
C PRO A 197 6.17 9.87 18.92
N ALA A 198 5.86 9.20 17.80
CA ALA A 198 6.33 7.85 17.49
C ALA A 198 7.11 7.77 16.16
N GLY A 199 7.14 8.86 15.39
CA GLY A 199 7.83 8.93 14.11
C GLY A 199 7.16 9.91 13.14
N GLY A 200 7.55 9.86 11.87
CA GLY A 200 7.06 10.76 10.82
C GLY A 200 8.16 11.14 9.83
N ASN A 201 7.80 11.99 8.86
CA ASN A 201 8.64 12.49 7.77
C ASN A 201 9.21 11.41 6.84
N TYR A 202 8.35 10.52 6.33
CA TYR A 202 8.74 9.51 5.35
C TYR A 202 7.64 9.25 4.31
N LEU A 203 7.99 8.57 3.22
CA LEU A 203 7.05 8.11 2.21
C LEU A 203 6.70 6.63 2.45
N LEU A 204 5.42 6.27 2.37
CA LEU A 204 4.98 4.88 2.49
C LEU A 204 5.54 4.00 1.37
N ASN A 205 6.00 2.82 1.76
CA ASN A 205 6.50 1.79 0.87
C ASN A 205 6.15 0.42 1.45
N ASP A 206 5.22 -0.28 0.83
CA ASP A 206 4.70 -1.55 1.35
C ASP A 206 5.72 -2.69 1.23
N ALA A 207 6.65 -2.62 0.26
CA ALA A 207 7.74 -3.57 0.12
C ALA A 207 8.83 -3.37 1.19
N SER A 208 8.96 -2.17 1.74
CA SER A 208 9.92 -1.84 2.80
C SER A 208 9.33 -0.83 3.79
N PRO A 209 8.43 -1.27 4.69
CA PRO A 209 7.67 -0.38 5.55
C PRO A 209 8.53 0.16 6.70
N VAL A 210 8.40 1.46 6.96
CA VAL A 210 9.03 2.13 8.10
C VAL A 210 8.39 1.66 9.41
N MET A 211 9.22 1.32 10.39
CA MET A 211 8.80 0.98 11.75
C MET A 211 8.86 2.25 12.61
N ASN A 212 7.70 2.78 12.97
CA ASN A 212 7.59 3.86 13.94
C ASN A 212 7.58 3.27 15.34
N GLU A 213 8.26 3.88 16.29
CA GLU A 213 8.45 3.29 17.62
C GLU A 213 8.31 4.36 18.69
N ALA A 214 7.63 4.01 19.78
CA ALA A 214 7.52 4.86 20.93
C ALA A 214 7.62 4.05 22.23
N VAL A 215 8.42 4.56 23.17
CA VAL A 215 8.47 4.06 24.54
C VAL A 215 7.24 4.53 25.29
N VAL A 216 6.56 3.59 25.94
CA VAL A 216 5.33 3.83 26.70
C VAL A 216 5.38 3.15 28.07
N PHE A 217 4.54 3.61 28.99
CA PHE A 217 4.37 2.93 30.27
C PHE A 217 3.68 1.57 30.10
N PRO A 218 4.04 0.58 30.93
CA PRO A 218 3.24 -0.62 31.09
C PRO A 218 1.81 -0.26 31.56
N THR A 219 0.81 -0.92 30.99
CA THR A 219 -0.62 -0.71 31.33
C THR A 219 -1.40 -2.02 31.27
N VAL A 220 -2.44 -2.12 32.09
CA VAL A 220 -3.41 -3.24 32.10
C VAL A 220 -4.63 -2.98 31.21
N SER A 221 -4.72 -1.80 30.59
CA SER A 221 -5.74 -1.46 29.60
C SER A 221 -5.28 -0.29 28.73
N CYS A 222 -5.60 -0.35 27.44
CA CYS A 222 -5.38 0.73 26.48
C CYS A 222 -6.64 1.59 26.25
N TYR A 223 -7.60 1.57 27.17
CA TYR A 223 -8.83 2.35 27.05
C TYR A 223 -8.54 3.84 26.82
N GLY A 224 -9.14 4.42 25.77
CA GLY A 224 -8.96 5.82 25.41
C GLY A 224 -7.60 6.16 24.77
N TYR A 225 -6.76 5.17 24.45
CA TYR A 225 -5.49 5.39 23.76
C TYR A 225 -5.71 5.39 22.25
N THR A 226 -5.11 6.36 21.56
CA THR A 226 -5.25 6.49 20.11
C THR A 226 -3.89 6.58 19.42
N VAL A 227 -3.78 5.98 18.24
CA VAL A 227 -2.68 6.25 17.30
C VAL A 227 -3.22 7.16 16.20
N SER A 228 -2.53 8.25 15.93
CA SER A 228 -2.87 9.18 14.85
C SER A 228 -1.72 9.34 13.86
N PHE A 229 -2.08 9.54 12.59
CA PHE A 229 -1.18 9.72 11.46
C PHE A 229 -1.59 10.98 10.71
N ASP A 230 -0.65 11.86 10.42
CA ASP A 230 -0.82 12.89 9.39
C ASP A 230 -0.27 12.30 8.09
N VAL A 231 -1.12 12.10 7.08
CA VAL A 231 -0.78 11.51 5.78
C VAL A 231 -1.27 12.44 4.66
N ASP A 232 -0.35 12.91 3.82
CA ASP A 232 -0.59 13.89 2.76
C ASP A 232 -1.44 15.08 3.25
N GLY A 233 -1.12 15.59 4.45
CA GLY A 233 -1.85 16.69 5.09
C GLY A 233 -3.20 16.33 5.73
N HIS A 234 -3.60 15.05 5.72
CA HIS A 234 -4.85 14.58 6.32
C HIS A 234 -4.59 13.80 7.60
N LYS A 235 -5.34 14.11 8.67
CA LYS A 235 -5.23 13.41 9.95
C LYS A 235 -6.13 12.18 10.01
N CYS A 236 -5.53 11.01 10.13
CA CYS A 236 -6.19 9.73 10.40
C CYS A 236 -5.98 9.34 11.87
N SER A 237 -6.96 8.72 12.51
CA SER A 237 -6.83 8.27 13.90
C SER A 237 -7.52 6.94 14.13
N TYR A 238 -6.94 6.12 15.00
CA TYR A 238 -7.47 4.81 15.39
C TYR A 238 -7.38 4.64 16.90
N GLU A 239 -8.48 4.19 17.51
CA GLU A 239 -8.54 3.88 18.94
C GLU A 239 -8.06 2.45 19.20
N ILE A 240 -7.07 2.30 20.08
CA ILE A 240 -6.54 1.00 20.46
C ILE A 240 -7.60 0.25 21.27
N PRO A 241 -7.88 -1.03 20.99
CA PRO A 241 -8.89 -1.77 21.73
C PRO A 241 -8.59 -1.80 23.24
N ALA A 242 -9.58 -1.44 24.05
CA ALA A 242 -9.43 -1.29 25.51
C ALA A 242 -8.87 -2.55 26.21
N LYS A 243 -9.11 -3.74 25.65
CA LYS A 243 -8.64 -5.03 26.17
C LYS A 243 -7.13 -5.28 25.97
N HIS A 244 -6.42 -4.42 25.24
CA HIS A 244 -4.98 -4.57 25.06
C HIS A 244 -4.24 -4.17 26.33
N GLU A 245 -3.20 -4.93 26.66
CA GLU A 245 -2.30 -4.70 27.79
C GLU A 245 -0.88 -4.49 27.27
N TRP A 246 -0.12 -3.58 27.89
CA TRP A 246 1.31 -3.40 27.63
C TRP A 246 2.12 -3.78 28.87
N LYS A 247 3.03 -4.74 28.72
CA LYS A 247 3.87 -5.28 29.80
C LYS A 247 5.30 -4.78 29.69
N ALA A 248 5.94 -4.50 30.82
CA ALA A 248 7.33 -4.07 30.86
C ALA A 248 8.25 -5.08 30.15
N GLY A 249 9.16 -4.58 29.30
CA GLY A 249 10.08 -5.39 28.51
C GLY A 249 9.48 -6.11 27.30
N TYR A 250 8.27 -5.72 26.87
CA TYR A 250 7.63 -6.24 25.65
C TYR A 250 7.47 -5.16 24.58
N ILE A 251 7.47 -5.61 23.32
CA ILE A 251 7.08 -4.82 22.15
C ILE A 251 5.69 -5.22 21.70
N TYR A 252 4.84 -4.24 21.44
CA TYR A 252 3.52 -4.43 20.86
C TYR A 252 3.50 -3.84 19.46
N THR A 253 3.39 -4.70 18.45
CA THR A 253 3.36 -4.29 17.04
C THR A 253 1.92 -4.13 16.57
N TYR A 254 1.58 -2.93 16.08
CA TYR A 254 0.31 -2.62 15.43
C TYR A 254 0.57 -2.33 13.95
N THR A 255 -0.13 -3.05 13.08
CA THR A 255 -0.10 -2.80 11.63
C THR A 255 -1.39 -2.10 11.23
N PHE A 256 -1.26 -0.92 10.63
CA PHE A 256 -2.35 -0.10 10.12
C PHE A 256 -2.31 -0.12 8.60
N ASN A 257 -3.41 -0.57 7.99
CA ASN A 257 -3.58 -0.52 6.55
C ASN A 257 -4.45 0.69 6.21
N LEU A 258 -3.91 1.63 5.44
CA LEU A 258 -4.66 2.81 5.02
C LEU A 258 -5.67 2.43 3.95
N LYS A 259 -6.95 2.71 4.21
CA LYS A 259 -8.01 2.60 3.21
C LYS A 259 -8.22 3.95 2.52
N GLY A 260 -8.59 3.90 1.25
CA GLY A 260 -8.53 5.05 0.33
C GLY A 260 -9.15 6.37 0.82
N MET A 261 -8.57 7.50 0.41
CA MET A 261 -9.28 8.78 0.38
C MET A 261 -10.26 8.75 -0.78
N TYR A 262 -11.52 8.49 -0.46
CA TYR A 262 -12.61 8.59 -1.42
C TYR A 262 -13.11 10.01 -1.53
N ASN A 263 -13.61 10.36 -2.71
CA ASN A 263 -14.05 11.69 -3.05
C ASN A 263 -12.92 12.71 -2.86
N ALA A 264 -11.74 12.38 -3.40
CA ALA A 264 -10.54 13.20 -3.33
C ALA A 264 -9.68 13.06 -4.60
N PRO A 265 -8.80 14.06 -4.87
CA PRO A 265 -7.76 13.92 -5.87
C PRO A 265 -6.85 12.73 -5.55
N VAL A 266 -6.44 12.00 -6.58
CA VAL A 266 -5.49 10.88 -6.43
C VAL A 266 -4.34 11.02 -7.41
N TYR A 267 -3.18 10.49 -7.02
CA TYR A 267 -2.04 10.42 -7.93
C TYR A 267 -2.07 9.09 -8.67
N MET A 268 -2.04 9.17 -9.99
CA MET A 268 -1.88 8.01 -10.87
C MET A 268 -0.92 8.39 -12.00
N GLU A 269 -0.33 7.38 -12.63
CA GLU A 269 0.54 7.60 -13.77
C GLU A 269 -0.27 8.22 -14.93
N ASP A 270 0.12 9.44 -15.30
CA ASP A 270 -0.44 10.17 -16.43
C ASP A 270 0.57 10.15 -17.58
N VAL A 271 0.53 9.05 -18.34
CA VAL A 271 1.39 8.89 -19.50
C VAL A 271 0.63 9.42 -20.73
N PRO A 272 1.13 10.45 -21.42
CA PRO A 272 0.45 10.98 -22.59
C PRO A 272 0.54 10.00 -23.78
N ILE A 273 -0.46 10.09 -24.66
CA ILE A 273 -0.49 9.41 -25.96
C ILE A 273 0.70 9.87 -26.80
N ASP A 274 1.42 8.94 -27.45
CA ASP A 274 2.37 9.27 -28.52
C ASP A 274 1.61 9.53 -29.83
N VAL A 275 0.99 10.72 -29.92
CA VAL A 275 0.13 11.09 -31.06
C VAL A 275 0.88 11.05 -32.39
N GLU A 276 2.17 11.40 -32.40
CA GLU A 276 2.98 11.34 -33.62
C GLU A 276 3.12 9.89 -34.11
N TYR A 277 3.42 8.97 -33.19
CA TYR A 277 3.51 7.55 -33.52
C TYR A 277 2.17 6.99 -33.96
N TRP A 278 1.12 7.11 -33.15
CA TRP A 278 -0.19 6.51 -33.41
C TRP A 278 -0.95 7.14 -34.56
N GLY A 279 -0.68 8.41 -34.88
CA GLY A 279 -1.18 9.09 -36.06
C GLY A 279 -0.56 8.61 -37.38
N LYS A 280 0.52 7.81 -37.34
CA LYS A 280 1.22 7.27 -38.52
C LYS A 280 1.22 5.75 -38.56
N TYR A 281 1.36 5.11 -37.40
CA TYR A 281 1.54 3.66 -37.28
C TYR A 281 0.32 2.90 -37.80
N GLY A 282 0.55 2.03 -38.79
CA GLY A 282 -0.51 1.27 -39.46
C GLY A 282 -1.44 2.10 -40.35
N LYS A 283 -1.26 3.43 -40.47
CA LYS A 283 -2.16 4.32 -41.21
C LYS A 283 -1.92 4.36 -42.72
N THR A 284 -0.71 4.03 -43.17
CA THR A 284 -0.26 4.30 -44.56
C THR A 284 -0.04 3.04 -45.41
N ASP A 285 -0.32 1.86 -44.88
CA ASP A 285 -0.16 0.61 -45.63
C ASP A 285 -1.06 0.61 -46.88
N LYS A 286 -0.54 0.13 -48.01
CA LYS A 286 -1.36 -0.09 -49.20
C LYS A 286 -2.17 -1.37 -49.01
N ILE A 287 -3.48 -1.24 -48.80
CA ILE A 287 -4.39 -2.37 -48.66
C ILE A 287 -4.98 -2.72 -50.02
N GLN A 288 -4.73 -3.95 -50.48
CA GLN A 288 -5.43 -4.54 -51.61
C GLN A 288 -6.41 -5.60 -51.08
N ILE A 289 -7.70 -5.40 -51.31
CA ILE A 289 -8.73 -6.36 -50.91
C ILE A 289 -8.98 -7.32 -52.07
N ARG A 290 -8.94 -8.62 -51.79
CA ARG A 290 -9.35 -9.70 -52.69
C ARG A 290 -10.65 -10.34 -52.21
N GLU A 291 -11.28 -11.11 -53.09
CA GLU A 291 -12.37 -12.00 -52.69
C GLU A 291 -11.85 -13.06 -51.70
N CYS A 292 -12.73 -13.48 -50.79
CA CYS A 292 -12.39 -14.42 -49.74
C CYS A 292 -12.04 -15.82 -50.31
N GLY A 293 -12.81 -16.30 -51.29
CA GLY A 293 -12.63 -17.64 -51.85
C GLY A 293 -12.79 -18.71 -50.77
N GLU A 294 -11.84 -19.66 -50.72
CA GLU A 294 -11.83 -20.76 -49.74
C GLU A 294 -11.36 -20.34 -48.32
N ASP A 295 -10.94 -19.08 -48.12
CA ASP A 295 -10.43 -18.60 -46.84
C ASP A 295 -11.53 -18.13 -45.87
N GLU A 296 -12.59 -18.92 -45.76
CA GLU A 296 -13.84 -18.53 -45.12
C GLU A 296 -13.68 -18.25 -43.60
N VAL A 297 -14.05 -17.04 -43.20
CA VAL A 297 -14.13 -16.61 -41.80
C VAL A 297 -15.45 -15.87 -41.59
N THR A 298 -16.17 -16.20 -40.52
CA THR A 298 -17.39 -15.49 -40.12
C THR A 298 -17.14 -14.68 -38.84
N ILE A 299 -17.81 -13.54 -38.67
CA ILE A 299 -17.50 -12.57 -37.61
C ILE A 299 -18.73 -12.11 -36.80
N ARG A 300 -18.48 -11.68 -35.57
CA ARG A 300 -19.43 -10.92 -34.73
C ARG A 300 -18.72 -9.83 -33.91
N PRO A 301 -19.38 -8.70 -33.61
CA PRO A 301 -18.75 -7.53 -33.02
C PRO A 301 -18.57 -7.64 -31.49
N ASN A 302 -17.98 -6.59 -30.92
CA ASN A 302 -17.96 -6.29 -29.48
C ASN A 302 -17.30 -7.35 -28.58
N PHE A 303 -16.11 -7.81 -28.97
CA PHE A 303 -15.29 -8.68 -28.11
C PHE A 303 -14.85 -7.99 -26.80
N THR A 304 -14.71 -6.67 -26.78
CA THR A 304 -14.15 -5.91 -25.64
C THR A 304 -15.19 -5.45 -24.62
N TRP A 305 -16.45 -5.30 -25.02
CA TRP A 305 -17.55 -4.79 -24.20
C TRP A 305 -17.38 -3.35 -23.68
N TYR A 306 -16.42 -2.55 -24.19
CA TYR A 306 -16.10 -1.19 -23.71
C TYR A 306 -17.08 -0.08 -24.18
N GLY A 307 -18.34 -0.41 -24.45
CA GLY A 307 -19.32 0.50 -25.06
C GLY A 307 -18.93 0.95 -26.48
N TYR A 308 -19.82 1.67 -27.16
CA TYR A 308 -19.66 1.98 -28.60
C TYR A 308 -19.23 3.41 -28.91
N ASP A 309 -19.22 4.29 -27.90
CA ASP A 309 -18.79 5.67 -28.09
C ASP A 309 -17.34 5.72 -28.58
N CYS A 310 -17.14 6.53 -29.61
CA CYS A 310 -15.90 6.73 -30.33
C CYS A 310 -15.72 8.23 -30.57
N TYR A 311 -14.59 8.79 -30.15
CA TYR A 311 -14.29 10.21 -30.27
C TYR A 311 -13.07 10.41 -31.15
N GLN A 312 -13.10 11.44 -31.99
CA GLN A 312 -11.95 11.84 -32.77
C GLN A 312 -10.80 12.27 -31.85
N ASN A 313 -9.58 11.86 -32.22
CA ASN A 313 -8.32 12.07 -31.48
C ASN A 313 -8.27 11.38 -30.12
N GLU A 314 -9.00 10.27 -29.97
CA GLU A 314 -8.89 9.40 -28.81
C GLU A 314 -8.55 7.96 -29.22
N GLY A 315 -7.98 7.23 -28.27
CA GLY A 315 -7.76 5.79 -28.40
C GLY A 315 -9.05 5.01 -28.16
N LYS A 316 -9.34 4.03 -29.02
CA LYS A 316 -10.43 3.07 -28.85
C LYS A 316 -9.91 1.65 -29.04
N VAL A 317 -10.25 0.75 -28.14
CA VAL A 317 -9.94 -0.68 -28.34
C VAL A 317 -11.10 -1.33 -29.09
N PHE A 318 -10.92 -1.58 -30.38
CA PHE A 318 -11.89 -2.32 -31.19
C PHE A 318 -11.68 -3.82 -31.02
N GLY A 319 -12.77 -4.59 -31.09
CA GLY A 319 -12.73 -6.04 -30.91
C GLY A 319 -13.66 -6.77 -31.85
N VAL A 320 -13.23 -7.97 -32.26
CA VAL A 320 -13.95 -8.89 -33.14
C VAL A 320 -13.86 -10.29 -32.55
N THR A 321 -14.93 -11.05 -32.69
CA THR A 321 -14.86 -12.51 -32.55
C THR A 321 -15.10 -13.15 -33.90
N TRP A 322 -14.51 -14.31 -34.14
CA TRP A 322 -14.67 -15.03 -35.40
C TRP A 322 -14.76 -16.55 -35.18
N THR A 323 -15.30 -17.23 -36.19
CA THR A 323 -15.09 -18.67 -36.43
C THR A 323 -14.42 -18.83 -37.79
N GLY A 324 -13.32 -19.57 -37.81
CA GLY A 324 -12.65 -19.93 -39.06
C GLY A 324 -13.25 -21.21 -39.63
N TRP A 325 -13.61 -21.20 -40.90
CA TRP A 325 -13.97 -22.41 -41.66
C TRP A 325 -12.79 -22.93 -42.48
N CYS A 326 -11.61 -22.35 -42.25
CA CYS A 326 -10.32 -22.81 -42.69
C CYS A 326 -9.26 -22.57 -41.60
N SER A 327 -8.07 -23.14 -41.78
CA SER A 327 -6.94 -22.93 -40.86
C SER A 327 -5.83 -22.10 -41.51
N PHE A 328 -5.37 -21.04 -40.84
CA PHE A 328 -4.22 -20.25 -41.30
C PHE A 328 -3.53 -19.48 -40.17
N GLU A 329 -2.24 -19.20 -40.38
CA GLU A 329 -1.54 -18.12 -39.68
C GLU A 329 -1.59 -16.87 -40.52
N GLY A 330 -1.71 -15.72 -39.88
CA GLY A 330 -1.93 -14.48 -40.61
C GLY A 330 -1.97 -13.26 -39.73
N LYS A 331 -2.62 -12.22 -40.24
CA LYS A 331 -2.83 -10.94 -39.58
C LYS A 331 -4.30 -10.58 -39.61
N LEU A 332 -4.74 -9.91 -38.54
CA LEU A 332 -6.00 -9.20 -38.43
C LEU A 332 -5.69 -7.70 -38.38
N ARG A 333 -6.51 -6.88 -39.03
CA ARG A 333 -6.55 -5.44 -38.77
C ARG A 333 -7.96 -4.92 -38.86
N PHE A 334 -8.21 -3.76 -38.27
CA PHE A 334 -9.44 -3.02 -38.51
C PHE A 334 -9.24 -1.90 -39.54
N VAL A 335 -10.31 -1.57 -40.25
CA VAL A 335 -10.45 -0.36 -41.05
C VAL A 335 -11.82 0.28 -40.79
N LEU A 336 -11.90 1.61 -40.92
CA LEU A 336 -13.16 2.33 -41.04
C LEU A 336 -13.45 2.58 -42.51
N MET A 337 -14.61 2.13 -42.97
CA MET A 337 -15.06 2.29 -44.34
C MET A 337 -16.27 3.22 -44.42
N GLN A 338 -16.38 3.92 -45.55
CA GLN A 338 -17.56 4.69 -45.92
C GLN A 338 -17.77 4.56 -47.42
N ASN A 339 -18.99 4.22 -47.84
CA ASN A 339 -19.35 4.02 -49.25
C ASN A 339 -18.40 3.07 -50.00
N GLY A 340 -18.01 1.96 -49.34
CA GLY A 340 -17.12 0.94 -49.92
C GLY A 340 -15.64 1.36 -50.04
N ARG A 341 -15.24 2.48 -49.44
CA ARG A 341 -13.85 2.96 -49.44
C ARG A 341 -13.27 2.97 -48.03
N ILE A 342 -12.02 2.55 -47.89
CA ILE A 342 -11.25 2.69 -46.65
C ILE A 342 -10.97 4.19 -46.42
N ILE A 343 -11.44 4.70 -45.29
CA ILE A 343 -11.23 6.08 -44.86
C ILE A 343 -10.10 6.15 -43.83
N GLU A 344 -10.05 5.17 -42.93
CA GLU A 344 -8.99 5.05 -41.95
C GLU A 344 -8.67 3.56 -41.72
N GLN A 345 -7.43 3.26 -41.39
CA GLN A 345 -6.95 1.91 -41.14
C GLN A 345 -6.13 1.88 -39.86
N TYR A 346 -5.96 0.71 -39.25
CA TYR A 346 -5.23 0.56 -37.99
C TYR A 346 -4.18 -0.52 -38.12
N GLN A 347 -3.23 -0.56 -37.19
CA GLN A 347 -2.14 -1.52 -37.21
C GLN A 347 -2.64 -2.97 -37.23
N PRO A 348 -1.92 -3.87 -37.90
CA PRO A 348 -2.25 -5.28 -37.88
C PRO A 348 -1.75 -5.96 -36.60
N LYS A 349 -2.45 -7.02 -36.20
CA LYS A 349 -2.06 -7.95 -35.13
C LYS A 349 -1.90 -9.34 -35.73
N ASP A 350 -0.84 -10.06 -35.37
CA ASP A 350 -0.67 -11.44 -35.80
C ASP A 350 -1.73 -12.33 -35.14
N ILE A 351 -2.31 -13.24 -35.92
CA ILE A 351 -3.36 -14.16 -35.46
C ILE A 351 -3.13 -15.57 -35.98
N ARG A 352 -3.78 -16.53 -35.32
CA ARG A 352 -3.92 -17.90 -35.81
C ARG A 352 -5.39 -18.29 -35.82
N VAL A 353 -5.90 -18.60 -37.01
CA VAL A 353 -7.24 -19.12 -37.22
C VAL A 353 -7.15 -20.63 -37.35
N LYS A 354 -8.05 -21.33 -36.65
CA LYS A 354 -8.17 -22.79 -36.70
C LYS A 354 -9.58 -23.13 -37.15
N GLU A 355 -9.66 -24.07 -38.08
CA GLU A 355 -10.92 -24.55 -38.63
C GLU A 355 -11.87 -25.07 -37.54
N GLY A 356 -13.12 -24.63 -37.60
CA GLY A 356 -14.19 -24.97 -36.66
C GLY A 356 -14.04 -24.37 -35.26
N GLN A 357 -13.01 -23.55 -35.01
CA GLN A 357 -12.78 -22.95 -33.69
C GLN A 357 -13.26 -21.51 -33.64
N TRP A 358 -14.03 -21.22 -32.59
CA TRP A 358 -14.38 -19.86 -32.19
C TRP A 358 -13.20 -19.21 -31.46
N ASN A 359 -12.88 -17.96 -31.81
CA ASN A 359 -11.87 -17.13 -31.13
C ASN A 359 -12.21 -15.64 -31.25
N GLY A 360 -11.39 -14.75 -30.70
CA GLY A 360 -11.53 -13.30 -30.88
C GLY A 360 -10.26 -12.53 -30.56
N GLU A 361 -10.19 -11.31 -31.08
CA GLU A 361 -9.08 -10.38 -30.82
C GLU A 361 -9.56 -8.95 -30.68
N HIS A 362 -8.63 -8.13 -30.21
CA HIS A 362 -8.81 -6.71 -30.01
C HIS A 362 -7.53 -5.95 -30.40
N ILE A 363 -7.70 -4.70 -30.82
CA ILE A 363 -6.63 -3.85 -31.33
C ILE A 363 -6.84 -2.43 -30.82
N GLN A 364 -5.76 -1.80 -30.32
CA GLN A 364 -5.73 -0.40 -29.91
C GLN A 364 -5.78 0.51 -31.14
N CYS A 365 -6.84 1.27 -31.33
CA CYS A 365 -7.04 2.05 -32.54
C CYS A 365 -7.14 3.53 -32.18
N TYR A 366 -6.11 4.32 -32.54
CA TYR A 366 -6.16 5.77 -32.39
C TYR A 366 -6.96 6.37 -33.55
N VAL A 367 -8.12 6.94 -33.25
CA VAL A 367 -9.11 7.36 -34.26
C VAL A 367 -8.89 8.81 -34.64
N THR A 368 -8.62 9.09 -35.91
CA THR A 368 -8.33 10.45 -36.40
C THR A 368 -9.28 10.93 -37.49
N VAL A 369 -10.08 10.03 -38.06
CA VAL A 369 -11.10 10.36 -39.06
C VAL A 369 -12.05 11.45 -38.57
N SER A 370 -12.53 12.28 -39.50
CA SER A 370 -13.52 13.32 -39.19
C SER A 370 -14.81 12.72 -38.60
N PRO A 371 -15.57 13.49 -37.81
CA PRO A 371 -16.82 13.01 -37.24
C PRO A 371 -17.81 12.53 -38.31
N GLY A 372 -18.50 11.42 -38.05
CA GLY A 372 -19.42 10.81 -39.00
C GLY A 372 -19.73 9.34 -38.71
N MET A 373 -20.52 8.73 -39.59
CA MET A 373 -20.87 7.31 -39.52
C MET A 373 -19.93 6.50 -40.43
N TYR A 374 -19.36 5.43 -39.87
CA TYR A 374 -18.41 4.54 -40.54
C TYR A 374 -18.74 3.08 -40.24
N GLU A 375 -18.45 2.21 -41.20
CA GLU A 375 -18.46 0.77 -41.01
C GLU A 375 -17.10 0.33 -40.48
N LEU A 376 -17.07 -0.35 -39.34
CA LEU A 376 -15.86 -1.00 -38.82
C LEU A 376 -15.71 -2.37 -39.48
N VAL A 377 -14.67 -2.56 -40.28
CA VAL A 377 -14.45 -3.80 -41.04
C VAL A 377 -13.18 -4.50 -40.53
N PRO A 378 -13.29 -5.74 -40.03
CA PRO A 378 -12.13 -6.61 -39.80
C PRO A 378 -11.61 -7.15 -41.14
N LEU A 379 -10.31 -6.99 -41.38
CA LEU A 379 -9.62 -7.55 -42.54
C LEU A 379 -8.63 -8.62 -42.10
N PHE A 380 -8.60 -9.72 -42.83
CA PHE A 380 -7.71 -10.85 -42.61
C PHE A 380 -6.68 -10.95 -43.73
N GLN A 381 -5.49 -11.42 -43.41
CA GLN A 381 -4.42 -11.68 -44.37
C GLN A 381 -3.68 -12.94 -43.97
N LYS A 382 -3.42 -13.84 -44.92
CA LYS A 382 -2.60 -15.03 -44.66
C LYS A 382 -1.11 -14.70 -44.69
N LYS A 383 -0.34 -15.40 -43.86
CA LYS A 383 1.11 -15.26 -43.78
C LYS A 383 1.74 -15.51 -45.15
N GLY A 384 2.50 -14.52 -45.64
CA GLY A 384 3.15 -14.58 -46.95
C GLY A 384 2.34 -13.99 -48.10
N GLU A 385 1.07 -13.66 -47.90
CA GLU A 385 0.25 -12.96 -48.90
C GLU A 385 0.35 -11.44 -48.74
N SER A 386 0.17 -10.72 -49.86
CA SER A 386 0.16 -9.24 -49.90
C SER A 386 -1.26 -8.64 -49.87
N SER A 387 -2.28 -9.46 -50.16
CA SER A 387 -3.67 -9.05 -50.20
C SER A 387 -4.37 -9.34 -48.87
N TRP A 388 -5.47 -8.63 -48.64
CA TRP A 388 -6.37 -8.78 -47.51
C TRP A 388 -7.73 -9.28 -48.01
N PHE A 389 -8.51 -9.92 -47.15
CA PHE A 389 -9.88 -10.32 -47.45
C PHE A 389 -10.80 -9.97 -46.29
N MET A 390 -12.07 -9.75 -46.61
CA MET A 390 -13.13 -9.54 -45.62
C MET A 390 -13.70 -10.89 -45.19
N ALA A 391 -14.32 -10.92 -44.01
CA ALA A 391 -15.13 -12.06 -43.60
C ALA A 391 -16.22 -12.38 -44.64
N VAL A 392 -16.57 -13.66 -44.78
CA VAL A 392 -17.60 -14.09 -45.76
C VAL A 392 -19.01 -13.78 -45.31
N ASP A 393 -19.25 -13.80 -44.00
CA ASP A 393 -20.56 -13.54 -43.42
C ASP A 393 -20.46 -13.19 -41.92
N TYR A 394 -21.60 -12.83 -41.35
CA TYR A 394 -21.80 -12.58 -39.94
C TYR A 394 -22.29 -13.83 -39.19
N GLU A 395 -21.94 -13.95 -37.90
CA GLU A 395 -22.37 -15.06 -37.04
C GLU A 395 -23.54 -14.70 -36.16
N ASN A 396 -24.28 -15.73 -35.69
CA ASN A 396 -25.32 -15.61 -34.67
C ASN A 396 -26.38 -14.54 -34.98
N GLY A 397 -26.71 -14.33 -36.26
CA GLY A 397 -27.66 -13.30 -36.66
C GLY A 397 -27.16 -11.86 -36.52
N SER A 398 -25.85 -11.65 -36.36
CA SER A 398 -25.21 -10.35 -36.56
C SER A 398 -25.44 -9.85 -37.97
N THR A 399 -25.43 -8.53 -38.12
CA THR A 399 -25.71 -7.83 -39.37
C THR A 399 -24.75 -6.67 -39.53
N GLN A 400 -24.69 -6.10 -40.74
CA GLN A 400 -23.85 -4.93 -41.02
C GLN A 400 -24.21 -3.74 -40.12
N GLU A 401 -25.47 -3.59 -39.74
CA GLU A 401 -25.96 -2.54 -38.85
C GLU A 401 -25.28 -2.58 -37.46
N GLU A 402 -24.86 -3.75 -36.99
CA GLU A 402 -24.11 -3.89 -35.73
C GLU A 402 -22.63 -3.47 -35.84
N TRP A 403 -22.14 -3.23 -37.05
CA TRP A 403 -20.77 -2.79 -37.36
C TRP A 403 -20.69 -1.31 -37.73
N MET A 404 -21.79 -0.58 -37.65
CA MET A 404 -21.81 0.87 -37.84
C MET A 404 -21.41 1.60 -36.55
N TYR A 405 -20.36 2.40 -36.62
CA TYR A 405 -19.84 3.24 -35.54
C TYR A 405 -19.99 4.72 -35.87
N GLU A 406 -20.39 5.49 -34.87
CA GLU A 406 -20.43 6.95 -34.92
C GLU A 406 -19.12 7.48 -34.32
N VAL A 407 -18.33 8.21 -35.11
CA VAL A 407 -17.19 8.98 -34.63
C VAL A 407 -17.68 10.37 -34.28
N LEU A 408 -17.59 10.74 -33.01
CA LEU A 408 -17.98 12.04 -32.48
C LEU A 408 -16.82 13.04 -32.61
N PRO A 409 -17.09 14.37 -32.58
CA PRO A 409 -16.06 15.38 -32.41
C PRO A 409 -15.20 15.10 -31.16
N PRO A 410 -14.00 15.70 -31.03
CA PRO A 410 -13.19 15.57 -29.82
C PRO A 410 -14.02 15.81 -28.55
N ALA A 411 -13.82 14.97 -27.54
CA ALA A 411 -14.56 15.07 -26.28
C ALA A 411 -14.35 16.48 -25.68
N PRO A 412 -15.42 17.16 -25.24
CA PRO A 412 -15.27 18.48 -24.64
C PRO A 412 -14.58 18.38 -23.27
N ASP A 413 -13.88 19.44 -22.86
CA ASP A 413 -13.11 19.48 -21.60
C ASP A 413 -13.96 19.19 -20.34
N ASN A 414 -15.27 19.43 -20.40
CA ASN A 414 -16.20 19.17 -19.31
C ASN A 414 -16.83 17.76 -19.33
N LEU A 415 -16.36 16.88 -20.24
CA LEU A 415 -16.74 15.47 -20.30
C LEU A 415 -15.60 14.59 -19.76
N PRO A 416 -15.68 14.18 -18.48
CA PRO A 416 -14.71 13.26 -17.91
C PRO A 416 -14.70 11.89 -18.60
N ALA A 417 -13.59 11.17 -18.41
CA ALA A 417 -13.46 9.75 -18.75
C ALA A 417 -13.36 8.90 -17.47
N LEU A 418 -13.56 7.59 -17.60
CA LEU A 418 -13.42 6.63 -16.53
C LEU A 418 -12.10 5.88 -16.69
N ARG A 419 -11.20 6.02 -15.70
CA ARG A 419 -9.94 5.26 -15.67
C ARG A 419 -10.19 3.83 -15.19
N MET A 420 -10.99 3.67 -14.15
CA MET A 420 -11.23 2.37 -13.51
C MET A 420 -12.52 2.37 -12.70
N MET A 421 -13.11 1.18 -12.52
CA MET A 421 -14.17 0.92 -11.55
C MET A 421 -14.03 -0.47 -10.95
N GLN A 422 -14.35 -0.61 -9.66
CA GLN A 422 -14.23 -1.87 -8.92
C GLN A 422 -15.19 -1.90 -7.73
N VAL A 423 -15.48 -3.10 -7.21
CA VAL A 423 -16.14 -3.24 -5.92
C VAL A 423 -15.15 -2.84 -4.81
N GLU A 424 -15.62 -2.14 -3.77
CA GLU A 424 -14.78 -1.81 -2.62
C GLU A 424 -14.19 -3.08 -1.99
N GLY A 425 -12.86 -3.09 -1.76
CA GLY A 425 -12.15 -4.22 -1.19
C GLY A 425 -11.81 -5.36 -2.15
N THR A 426 -12.05 -5.19 -3.46
CA THR A 426 -11.65 -6.17 -4.50
C THR A 426 -10.60 -5.59 -5.42
N GLU A 427 -9.63 -6.41 -5.82
CA GLU A 427 -8.76 -6.10 -6.96
C GLU A 427 -9.57 -6.14 -8.26
N PHE A 428 -9.21 -5.28 -9.22
CA PHE A 428 -9.80 -5.31 -10.53
C PHE A 428 -9.41 -6.60 -11.27
N ASN A 429 -10.39 -7.25 -11.87
CA ASN A 429 -10.18 -8.38 -12.76
C ASN A 429 -11.25 -8.34 -13.86
N TRP A 430 -10.83 -8.23 -15.11
CA TRP A 430 -11.76 -8.06 -16.24
C TRP A 430 -12.46 -9.36 -16.65
N PHE A 431 -11.85 -10.52 -16.40
CA PHE A 431 -12.40 -11.82 -16.76
C PHE A 431 -13.50 -12.26 -15.79
N LEU A 432 -13.40 -11.84 -14.53
CA LEU A 432 -14.27 -12.33 -13.47
C LEU A 432 -15.51 -11.48 -13.29
N VAL A 433 -16.65 -12.16 -13.16
CA VAL A 433 -17.89 -11.53 -12.75
C VAL A 433 -17.83 -11.28 -11.24
N ASN A 434 -18.00 -10.03 -10.84
CA ASN A 434 -18.06 -9.66 -9.44
C ASN A 434 -19.39 -10.11 -8.85
N SER A 435 -19.36 -10.84 -7.73
CA SER A 435 -20.59 -11.20 -7.03
C SER A 435 -20.86 -10.20 -5.91
N VAL A 436 -22.05 -9.62 -5.94
CA VAL A 436 -22.46 -8.54 -5.04
C VAL A 436 -23.81 -8.87 -4.36
N PRO A 437 -24.11 -8.25 -3.20
CA PRO A 437 -25.39 -8.43 -2.56
C PRO A 437 -26.53 -7.73 -3.32
N ASP A 438 -27.68 -8.39 -3.38
CA ASP A 438 -28.97 -7.80 -3.74
C ASP A 438 -29.85 -7.62 -2.49
N GLY A 439 -30.54 -6.48 -2.41
CA GLY A 439 -31.34 -6.05 -1.27
C GLY A 439 -30.54 -5.51 -0.09
N SER A 440 -29.24 -5.24 -0.25
CA SER A 440 -28.41 -4.57 0.75
C SER A 440 -27.40 -3.66 0.04
N PRO A 441 -27.09 -2.48 0.62
CA PRO A 441 -26.17 -1.54 0.01
C PRO A 441 -24.74 -2.07 0.01
N TRP A 442 -23.99 -1.72 -1.02
CA TRP A 442 -22.55 -1.98 -1.15
C TRP A 442 -21.88 -0.81 -1.89
N ASN A 443 -20.55 -0.76 -1.90
CA ASN A 443 -19.83 0.39 -2.45
C ASN A 443 -19.11 0.08 -3.75
N LEU A 444 -19.35 0.92 -4.75
CA LEU A 444 -18.57 1.01 -5.99
C LEU A 444 -17.51 2.08 -5.84
N ILE A 445 -16.27 1.72 -6.17
CA ILE A 445 -15.15 2.65 -6.26
C ILE A 445 -14.90 2.93 -7.74
N TYR A 446 -14.69 4.19 -8.09
CA TYR A 446 -14.42 4.60 -9.46
C TYR A 446 -13.35 5.69 -9.49
N THR A 447 -12.58 5.73 -10.57
CA THR A 447 -11.58 6.77 -10.81
C THR A 447 -11.94 7.54 -12.06
N ILE A 448 -12.25 8.82 -11.89
CA ILE A 448 -12.47 9.76 -12.96
C ILE A 448 -11.15 10.34 -13.45
N SER A 449 -11.05 10.44 -14.76
CA SER A 449 -10.00 11.09 -15.51
C SER A 449 -10.56 12.42 -16.04
N ASN A 450 -10.10 13.52 -15.45
CA ASN A 450 -10.38 14.86 -15.93
C ASN A 450 -9.27 15.23 -16.91
N LYS A 451 -9.56 15.14 -18.21
CA LYS A 451 -8.60 15.51 -19.26
C LYS A 451 -8.55 17.02 -19.47
N GLY A 452 -9.60 17.76 -19.08
CA GLY A 452 -9.59 19.21 -19.07
C GLY A 452 -8.83 19.77 -17.86
N GLU A 453 -8.31 20.98 -17.98
CA GLU A 453 -7.65 21.68 -16.86
C GLU A 453 -8.68 22.34 -15.90
N GLY A 454 -9.92 22.48 -16.36
CA GLY A 454 -11.02 23.11 -15.63
C GLY A 454 -11.57 22.27 -14.47
N ALA A 455 -12.37 22.92 -13.62
CA ALA A 455 -13.16 22.22 -12.61
C ALA A 455 -14.31 21.44 -13.27
N LEU A 456 -14.66 20.28 -12.71
CA LEU A 456 -15.84 19.51 -13.14
C LEU A 456 -16.90 19.54 -12.04
N ARG A 457 -18.13 19.89 -12.41
CA ARG A 457 -19.30 19.86 -11.53
C ARG A 457 -20.43 19.14 -12.24
N GLY A 458 -21.11 18.26 -11.53
CA GLY A 458 -22.18 17.44 -12.10
C GLY A 458 -22.50 16.23 -11.25
N GLU A 459 -23.08 15.23 -11.88
CA GLU A 459 -23.50 13.98 -11.23
C GLU A 459 -23.04 12.77 -12.04
N ILE A 460 -22.76 11.68 -11.32
CA ILE A 460 -22.61 10.36 -11.90
C ILE A 460 -23.77 9.49 -11.45
N GLN A 461 -24.36 8.74 -12.38
CA GLN A 461 -25.28 7.65 -12.07
C GLN A 461 -24.66 6.30 -12.47
N ALA A 462 -24.86 5.28 -11.64
CA ALA A 462 -24.60 3.90 -11.98
C ALA A 462 -25.86 3.27 -12.58
N ARG A 463 -25.73 2.70 -13.78
CA ARG A 463 -26.79 1.94 -14.43
C ARG A 463 -26.41 0.48 -14.54
N TRP A 464 -27.32 -0.40 -14.13
CA TRP A 464 -27.22 -1.83 -14.32
C TRP A 464 -28.10 -2.26 -15.47
N GLU A 465 -27.46 -2.73 -16.52
CA GLU A 465 -28.04 -2.80 -17.86
C GLU A 465 -27.88 -4.19 -18.46
N ARG A 466 -28.96 -4.65 -19.07
CA ARG A 466 -29.01 -5.83 -19.94
C ARG A 466 -30.01 -5.51 -21.05
N GLU A 467 -29.49 -5.01 -22.17
CA GLU A 467 -30.29 -4.58 -23.31
C GLU A 467 -29.66 -5.07 -24.62
N PHE A 468 -30.49 -5.50 -25.58
CA PHE A 468 -30.06 -6.01 -26.89
C PHE A 468 -30.51 -5.08 -28.02
N LYS A 469 -29.81 -3.95 -28.16
CA LYS A 469 -30.16 -2.88 -29.12
C LYS A 469 -28.95 -2.49 -29.95
N LEU A 470 -29.18 -1.96 -31.15
CA LEU A 470 -28.11 -1.41 -31.99
C LEU A 470 -27.37 -0.28 -31.28
N LYS A 471 -28.07 0.57 -30.52
CA LYS A 471 -27.48 1.61 -29.65
C LYS A 471 -27.57 1.23 -28.16
N SER A 472 -27.18 0.00 -27.81
CA SER A 472 -27.05 -0.46 -26.41
C SER A 472 -25.64 -0.20 -25.90
N ASN A 473 -25.44 -0.01 -24.59
CA ASN A 473 -24.08 -0.04 -24.01
C ASN A 473 -23.69 -1.42 -23.47
N SER A 474 -24.63 -2.38 -23.44
CA SER A 474 -24.42 -3.71 -22.88
C SER A 474 -24.24 -4.79 -23.95
N TYR A 475 -25.28 -5.06 -24.75
CA TYR A 475 -25.29 -6.18 -25.71
C TYR A 475 -25.87 -5.78 -27.06
N ARG A 476 -25.37 -6.43 -28.12
CA ARG A 476 -25.93 -6.33 -29.48
C ARG A 476 -27.11 -7.28 -29.66
N PRO A 477 -28.03 -7.01 -30.61
CA PRO A 477 -29.10 -7.94 -30.98
C PRO A 477 -28.63 -9.38 -31.23
N SER A 478 -27.49 -9.57 -31.91
CA SER A 478 -26.88 -10.88 -32.20
C SER A 478 -26.43 -11.68 -30.98
N THR A 479 -26.32 -11.06 -29.80
CA THR A 479 -26.01 -11.76 -28.56
C THR A 479 -27.24 -12.46 -27.98
N LYS A 480 -28.45 -12.10 -28.44
CA LYS A 480 -29.71 -12.63 -27.89
C LYS A 480 -30.04 -13.99 -28.51
N TYR A 481 -30.23 -14.99 -27.65
CA TYR A 481 -30.74 -16.29 -28.10
C TYR A 481 -32.28 -16.26 -28.20
N SER A 482 -32.82 -16.92 -29.22
CA SER A 482 -34.28 -16.96 -29.48
C SER A 482 -34.99 -18.18 -28.87
N LYS A 483 -34.25 -19.16 -28.37
CA LYS A 483 -34.75 -20.41 -27.80
C LYS A 483 -33.86 -20.87 -26.64
N GLY A 484 -34.40 -21.72 -25.78
CA GLY A 484 -33.65 -22.31 -24.66
C GLY A 484 -33.26 -21.29 -23.59
N THR A 485 -33.90 -20.13 -23.56
CA THR A 485 -33.60 -19.06 -22.60
C THR A 485 -34.55 -19.07 -21.40
N GLU A 486 -34.02 -18.72 -20.23
CA GLU A 486 -34.74 -18.57 -18.98
C GLU A 486 -34.40 -17.20 -18.37
N ASN A 487 -35.38 -16.58 -17.71
CA ASN A 487 -35.24 -15.25 -17.09
C ASN A 487 -34.69 -14.17 -18.06
N ASP A 488 -35.02 -14.29 -19.35
CA ASP A 488 -34.51 -13.43 -20.42
C ASP A 488 -35.23 -12.08 -20.51
N ILE A 489 -35.22 -11.37 -19.39
CA ILE A 489 -35.81 -10.04 -19.28
C ILE A 489 -34.73 -9.01 -19.61
N GLU A 490 -35.10 -7.93 -20.28
CA GLU A 490 -34.21 -6.78 -20.50
C GLU A 490 -34.48 -5.72 -19.43
N TRP A 491 -33.43 -5.02 -19.00
CA TRP A 491 -33.57 -3.92 -18.05
C TRP A 491 -32.44 -2.90 -18.16
N ASN A 492 -32.73 -1.70 -17.68
CA ASN A 492 -31.81 -0.59 -17.55
C ASN A 492 -32.21 0.18 -16.29
N GLU A 493 -31.58 -0.13 -15.17
CA GLU A 493 -31.94 0.38 -13.85
C GLU A 493 -30.87 1.32 -13.32
N VAL A 494 -31.28 2.48 -12.79
CA VAL A 494 -30.38 3.32 -11.99
C VAL A 494 -30.31 2.74 -10.58
N ILE A 495 -29.11 2.37 -10.16
CA ILE A 495 -28.85 1.65 -8.89
C ILE A 495 -27.95 2.45 -7.93
N GLY A 496 -27.49 3.62 -8.35
CA GLY A 496 -26.71 4.54 -7.53
C GLY A 496 -26.57 5.89 -8.23
N THR A 497 -26.42 6.96 -7.46
CA THR A 497 -26.16 8.31 -7.98
C THR A 497 -25.34 9.07 -6.95
N THR A 498 -24.43 9.93 -7.42
CA THR A 498 -23.65 10.82 -6.55
C THR A 498 -23.30 12.12 -7.28
N SER A 499 -23.22 13.21 -6.53
CA SER A 499 -22.73 14.49 -7.04
C SER A 499 -21.20 14.52 -6.99
N ILE A 500 -20.59 15.20 -7.96
CA ILE A 500 -19.15 15.36 -8.06
C ILE A 500 -18.80 16.83 -8.21
N GLU A 501 -17.84 17.26 -7.41
CA GLU A 501 -17.14 18.52 -7.54
C GLU A 501 -15.63 18.24 -7.54
N ILE A 502 -15.04 18.29 -8.73
CA ILE A 502 -13.60 18.12 -8.94
C ILE A 502 -12.98 19.52 -9.09
N PRO A 503 -12.04 19.91 -8.21
CA PRO A 503 -11.35 21.19 -8.35
C PRO A 503 -10.53 21.28 -9.63
N SER A 504 -10.37 22.49 -10.16
CA SER A 504 -9.46 22.75 -11.29
C SER A 504 -8.03 22.29 -10.99
N GLY A 505 -7.33 21.79 -12.01
CA GLY A 505 -6.00 21.19 -11.86
C GLY A 505 -5.98 19.75 -11.32
N THR A 506 -7.13 19.19 -10.94
CA THR A 506 -7.20 17.77 -10.55
C THR A 506 -7.29 16.89 -11.79
N ARG A 507 -6.23 16.10 -12.05
CA ARG A 507 -6.17 15.16 -13.19
C ARG A 507 -6.98 13.88 -12.95
N PHE A 508 -6.84 13.26 -11.78
CA PHE A 508 -7.56 12.05 -11.40
C PHE A 508 -8.31 12.24 -10.09
N TRP A 509 -9.52 11.71 -10.03
CA TRP A 509 -10.40 11.78 -8.86
C TRP A 509 -10.92 10.40 -8.53
N LYS A 510 -10.66 9.91 -7.30
CA LYS A 510 -11.20 8.64 -6.84
C LYS A 510 -12.48 8.90 -6.08
N GLY A 511 -13.60 8.47 -6.64
CA GLY A 511 -14.91 8.60 -6.03
C GLY A 511 -15.40 7.28 -5.44
N LYS A 512 -16.41 7.41 -4.56
CA LYS A 512 -17.16 6.29 -3.99
C LYS A 512 -18.65 6.54 -4.19
N MET A 513 -19.36 5.48 -4.57
CA MET A 513 -20.80 5.50 -4.75
C MET A 513 -21.42 4.31 -4.03
N GLU A 514 -22.45 4.57 -3.22
CA GLU A 514 -23.29 3.50 -2.69
C GLU A 514 -24.20 2.97 -3.80
N ILE A 515 -24.25 1.65 -3.91
CA ILE A 515 -25.06 0.91 -4.87
C ILE A 515 -26.10 0.09 -4.11
N LEU A 516 -27.35 0.14 -4.57
CA LEU A 516 -28.43 -0.69 -4.07
C LEU A 516 -29.15 -1.36 -5.24
N ILE A 517 -28.94 -2.67 -5.38
CA ILE A 517 -29.68 -3.50 -6.34
C ILE A 517 -30.89 -4.10 -5.62
N PRO A 518 -32.14 -3.86 -6.05
CA PRO A 518 -33.31 -4.49 -5.45
C PRO A 518 -33.31 -6.02 -5.59
N LYS A 519 -33.92 -6.73 -4.63
CA LYS A 519 -34.12 -8.18 -4.76
C LYS A 519 -35.11 -8.51 -5.86
N GLY A 520 -35.00 -9.73 -6.40
CA GLY A 520 -36.02 -10.33 -7.28
C GLY A 520 -35.61 -10.49 -8.74
N ARG A 521 -34.38 -10.12 -9.10
CA ARG A 521 -33.80 -10.37 -10.41
C ARG A 521 -33.27 -11.79 -10.45
N LEU A 522 -33.67 -12.56 -11.47
CA LEU A 522 -33.26 -13.95 -11.65
C LEU A 522 -32.12 -14.04 -12.67
N ASP A 523 -31.25 -15.04 -12.49
CA ASP A 523 -30.10 -15.28 -13.36
C ASP A 523 -30.56 -15.60 -14.80
N PRO A 524 -30.17 -14.80 -15.82
CA PRO A 524 -30.48 -15.07 -17.21
C PRO A 524 -29.68 -16.27 -17.72
N LYS A 525 -30.37 -17.33 -18.17
CA LYS A 525 -29.74 -18.59 -18.61
C LYS A 525 -30.09 -18.97 -20.04
N HIS A 526 -29.16 -19.63 -20.72
CA HIS A 526 -29.35 -20.29 -22.00
C HIS A 526 -28.90 -21.76 -21.83
N ASN A 527 -29.83 -22.69 -22.02
CA ASN A 527 -29.62 -24.13 -21.82
C ASN A 527 -28.96 -24.46 -20.46
N GLY A 528 -29.43 -23.80 -19.38
CA GLY A 528 -28.92 -23.99 -18.02
C GLY A 528 -27.62 -23.27 -17.67
N THR A 529 -26.97 -22.59 -18.64
CA THR A 529 -25.74 -21.81 -18.40
C THR A 529 -26.05 -20.31 -18.36
N GLY A 530 -25.47 -19.58 -17.40
CA GLY A 530 -25.61 -18.12 -17.33
C GLY A 530 -25.16 -17.44 -18.63
N TYR A 531 -25.96 -16.51 -19.15
CA TYR A 531 -25.64 -15.82 -20.41
C TYR A 531 -26.06 -14.34 -20.38
N ALA A 532 -25.33 -13.52 -21.13
CA ALA A 532 -25.55 -12.08 -21.20
C ALA A 532 -25.69 -11.45 -19.80
N THR A 533 -24.70 -11.74 -18.94
CA THR A 533 -24.60 -11.19 -17.58
C THR A 533 -24.73 -9.67 -17.61
N PRO A 534 -25.60 -9.04 -16.83
CA PRO A 534 -25.80 -7.60 -16.90
C PRO A 534 -24.53 -6.82 -16.56
N ARG A 535 -24.39 -5.64 -17.15
CA ARG A 535 -23.23 -4.76 -17.03
C ARG A 535 -23.59 -3.53 -16.22
N LEU A 536 -22.69 -3.12 -15.32
CA LEU A 536 -22.79 -1.84 -14.64
C LEU A 536 -21.94 -0.81 -15.39
N HIS A 537 -22.58 0.25 -15.88
CA HIS A 537 -21.93 1.40 -16.51
C HIS A 537 -22.12 2.66 -15.67
N LEU A 538 -21.20 3.62 -15.81
CA LEU A 538 -21.34 4.94 -15.21
C LEU A 538 -21.66 5.98 -16.30
N TYR A 539 -22.60 6.86 -16.00
CA TYR A 539 -22.99 7.97 -16.88
C TYR A 539 -22.78 9.30 -16.16
N TRP A 540 -22.31 10.29 -16.90
CA TRP A 540 -22.07 11.65 -16.45
C TRP A 540 -23.16 12.60 -16.91
N ARG A 541 -23.53 13.53 -16.03
CA ARG A 541 -24.35 14.70 -16.34
C ARG A 541 -23.66 15.94 -15.78
N ALA A 542 -23.20 16.82 -16.65
CA ALA A 542 -22.61 18.09 -16.24
C ALA A 542 -23.65 18.99 -15.53
N GLU A 543 -23.17 19.86 -14.63
CA GLU A 543 -23.99 20.88 -13.98
C GLU A 543 -24.71 21.74 -15.04
N GLY A 544 -26.02 21.89 -14.89
CA GLY A 544 -26.87 22.61 -15.84
C GLY A 544 -27.24 21.85 -17.12
N SER A 545 -26.78 20.62 -17.31
CA SER A 545 -27.17 19.74 -18.43
C SER A 545 -28.38 18.87 -18.05
N ASP A 546 -29.25 18.58 -19.02
CA ASP A 546 -30.31 17.58 -18.93
C ASP A 546 -29.90 16.21 -19.51
N LYS A 547 -28.74 16.14 -20.17
CA LYS A 547 -28.24 14.94 -20.85
C LYS A 547 -27.31 14.11 -19.99
N TRP A 548 -27.57 12.81 -19.96
CA TRP A 548 -26.66 11.79 -19.46
C TRP A 548 -25.82 11.23 -20.60
N VAL A 549 -24.51 11.20 -20.44
CA VAL A 549 -23.54 10.67 -21.41
C VAL A 549 -22.79 9.51 -20.76
N LEU A 550 -22.54 8.42 -21.49
CA LEU A 550 -21.73 7.31 -20.97
C LEU A 550 -20.32 7.82 -20.66
N LEU A 551 -19.78 7.46 -19.50
CA LEU A 551 -18.37 7.71 -19.24
C LEU A 551 -17.51 6.80 -20.11
N ARG A 552 -16.86 7.41 -21.09
CA ARG A 552 -15.89 6.76 -21.97
C ARG A 552 -14.67 6.29 -21.17
N GLN A 553 -14.04 5.22 -21.64
CA GLN A 553 -12.83 4.67 -21.04
C GLN A 553 -11.64 5.61 -21.23
N ASP A 554 -10.87 5.85 -20.17
CA ASP A 554 -9.55 6.50 -20.26
C ASP A 554 -8.48 5.44 -20.53
N ALA A 555 -8.23 5.22 -21.83
CA ALA A 555 -7.25 4.27 -22.34
C ALA A 555 -5.93 4.93 -22.77
N ASP A 556 -5.73 6.23 -22.54
CA ASP A 556 -4.67 7.02 -23.20
C ASP A 556 -3.25 6.49 -22.94
N PHE A 557 -2.99 6.05 -21.71
CA PHE A 557 -1.70 5.47 -21.31
C PHE A 557 -1.31 4.22 -22.11
N LEU A 558 -2.31 3.47 -22.61
CA LEU A 558 -2.09 2.31 -23.48
C LEU A 558 -1.54 2.70 -24.85
N PHE A 559 -1.69 3.97 -25.22
CA PHE A 559 -1.15 4.55 -26.45
C PHE A 559 0.17 5.28 -26.19
N ASN A 560 0.88 4.96 -25.11
CA ASN A 560 2.30 5.24 -25.04
C ASN A 560 3.08 4.19 -25.83
N ARG A 561 4.02 4.60 -26.68
CA ARG A 561 4.80 3.68 -27.51
C ARG A 561 5.68 2.68 -26.73
N ASN A 562 5.97 2.98 -25.46
CA ASN A 562 6.79 2.12 -24.58
C ASN A 562 5.92 1.23 -23.68
N TYR A 563 4.61 1.22 -23.88
CA TYR A 563 3.70 0.39 -23.11
C TYR A 563 3.77 -1.06 -23.60
N GLU A 564 4.12 -2.01 -22.73
CA GLU A 564 4.36 -3.42 -23.09
C GLU A 564 3.35 -4.41 -22.46
N ASP A 565 2.49 -3.95 -21.55
CA ASP A 565 1.55 -4.81 -20.81
C ASP A 565 0.27 -5.14 -21.62
N ASP A 566 -0.50 -6.14 -21.16
CA ASP A 566 -1.80 -6.48 -21.75
C ASP A 566 -2.83 -5.35 -21.51
N VAL A 567 -3.58 -5.02 -22.55
CA VAL A 567 -4.59 -3.94 -22.57
C VAL A 567 -5.79 -4.24 -21.67
N TYR A 568 -6.11 -5.51 -21.44
CA TYR A 568 -7.33 -5.90 -20.74
C TYR A 568 -7.31 -5.69 -19.22
N ASP A 569 -6.16 -5.79 -18.55
CA ASP A 569 -6.06 -5.77 -17.09
C ASP A 569 -6.05 -4.35 -16.48
N GLN A 570 -6.17 -3.30 -17.31
CA GLN A 570 -5.57 -2.01 -16.97
C GLN A 570 -6.56 -0.85 -16.92
N THR A 571 -7.69 -0.98 -17.62
CA THR A 571 -8.77 0.00 -17.58
C THR A 571 -10.09 -0.65 -18.01
N THR A 572 -11.19 -0.21 -17.42
CA THR A 572 -12.54 -0.60 -17.85
C THR A 572 -13.50 0.57 -17.68
N ASN A 573 -14.51 0.65 -18.55
CA ASN A 573 -15.66 1.53 -18.38
C ASN A 573 -16.95 0.78 -17.98
N TYR A 574 -16.85 -0.51 -17.67
CA TYR A 574 -17.96 -1.32 -17.16
C TYR A 574 -17.53 -2.30 -16.05
N LEU A 575 -18.49 -2.80 -15.29
CA LEU A 575 -18.30 -3.91 -14.35
C LEU A 575 -19.29 -5.04 -14.66
N ALA A 576 -18.78 -6.27 -14.79
CA ALA A 576 -19.63 -7.46 -14.87
C ALA A 576 -20.08 -7.85 -13.46
N ILE A 577 -21.40 -7.93 -13.23
CA ILE A 577 -21.94 -8.20 -11.89
C ILE A 577 -22.91 -9.38 -11.91
N SER A 578 -22.76 -10.25 -10.93
CA SER A 578 -23.72 -11.30 -10.56
C SER A 578 -24.26 -11.05 -9.15
N LEU A 579 -25.47 -11.50 -8.87
CA LEU A 579 -26.09 -11.33 -7.56
C LEU A 579 -25.82 -12.54 -6.67
N TYR A 580 -25.71 -12.33 -5.36
CA TYR A 580 -25.63 -13.44 -4.40
C TYR A 580 -26.85 -14.36 -4.45
N SER A 581 -28.03 -13.82 -4.74
CA SER A 581 -29.25 -14.60 -4.93
C SER A 581 -29.26 -15.51 -6.16
N TRP A 582 -28.28 -15.40 -7.06
CA TRP A 582 -28.16 -16.30 -8.22
C TRP A 582 -27.39 -17.58 -7.93
N ARG A 583 -26.73 -17.66 -6.78
CA ARG A 583 -25.85 -18.76 -6.39
C ARG A 583 -26.56 -19.84 -5.58
#